data_AF-A0A256B945-F1
#
_entry.id   AF-A0A256B945-F1
#
_cell.length_a   1.000
_cell.length_b   1.000
_cell.length_c   1.000
_cell.angle_alpha   90.00
_cell.angle_beta   90.00
_cell.angle_gamma   90.00
#
_symmetry.space_group_name_H-M   'P 1'
#
loop_
_entity.id
_entity.type
_entity.pdbx_description
1 polymer ?
#
loop_
_entity_poly.entity_id
_entity_poly.type
_entity_poly.pdbx_seq_one_letter_code
_entity_poly.pdbx_strand_id
1 'polypeptide(L)'
;MEIYIQSCGKSVEQDYSWQKLSDDERAYKIEPPKIMEWINRYVQKDAHSVFIGRKDNKLILFISNLESSKRSDYVGRKARNSILCVAKNQEEEFLIRYLAASSLEDIDVFTSSIDKTIAFGGNESGFVIDHQQFYKILDQDLSNLGALKTNNICKIGKNSPELQTDLANEILNSRLPQKEGVLVVVTHYQDPKLFKETKVWRGLSALITENSWQKVSQQSTLYTLFAVGTVGLLLLIVWFVVKSFELPIKSGNYIKLLEGNGSESIFLYNEPDQKGEPKKASSNTLLLVKEQKDKWIMVEICNLQKSVKESKERYKWISLDNLIGNKQGVIYQVVEKPINGC
;
A
#
# COMPACT_ATOMS: atom_id res chain seq x y z
N MET A 1 5.86 -8.23 -34.88
CA MET A 1 6.23 -8.09 -33.46
C MET A 1 7.07 -6.83 -33.31
N GLU A 2 6.94 -6.06 -32.24
CA GLU A 2 7.89 -4.95 -31.99
C GLU A 2 9.06 -5.45 -31.15
N ILE A 3 10.28 -5.12 -31.56
CA ILE A 3 11.50 -5.62 -30.92
C ILE A 3 12.42 -4.44 -30.66
N TYR A 4 12.96 -4.38 -29.45
CA TYR A 4 13.89 -3.36 -29.01
C TYR A 4 15.10 -4.03 -28.39
N ILE A 5 16.28 -3.54 -28.73
CA ILE A 5 17.56 -4.04 -28.21
C ILE A 5 18.25 -2.89 -27.49
N GLN A 6 18.73 -3.17 -26.28
CA GLN A 6 19.61 -2.28 -25.56
C GLN A 6 21.04 -2.79 -25.65
N SER A 7 21.98 -1.93 -26.03
CA SER A 7 23.42 -2.20 -26.00
C SER A 7 24.22 -0.90 -25.89
N CYS A 8 25.55 -1.00 -25.87
CA CYS A 8 26.47 0.14 -25.78
C CYS A 8 27.54 0.11 -26.88
N GLY A 9 28.16 1.28 -27.10
CA GLY A 9 29.34 1.46 -27.95
C GLY A 9 30.64 1.51 -27.16
N LYS A 10 31.69 2.08 -27.78
CA LYS A 10 33.06 2.09 -27.24
C LYS A 10 33.42 3.35 -26.47
N SER A 11 32.69 4.45 -26.66
CA SER A 11 32.98 5.74 -26.03
C SER A 11 31.92 6.13 -24.99
N VAL A 12 32.23 7.15 -24.18
CA VAL A 12 31.35 7.66 -23.13
C VAL A 12 30.03 8.18 -23.71
N GLU A 13 30.09 8.81 -24.88
CA GLU A 13 28.93 9.34 -25.60
C GLU A 13 28.03 8.23 -26.16
N GLN A 14 28.58 7.01 -26.24
CA GLN A 14 27.93 5.80 -26.74
C GLN A 14 27.51 4.87 -25.59
N ASP A 15 27.08 5.44 -24.45
CA ASP A 15 26.52 4.67 -23.34
C ASP A 15 25.27 3.87 -23.76
N TYR A 16 24.81 2.99 -22.87
CA TYR A 16 23.69 2.10 -23.10
C TYR A 16 22.47 2.83 -23.65
N SER A 17 22.03 2.41 -24.82
CA SER A 17 20.90 3.00 -25.51
C SER A 17 20.02 1.94 -26.15
N TRP A 18 18.76 2.30 -26.36
CA TRP A 18 17.78 1.43 -26.99
C TRP A 18 17.75 1.71 -28.49
N GLN A 19 17.63 0.64 -29.28
CA GLN A 19 17.32 0.70 -30.70
C GLN A 19 16.09 -0.17 -30.97
N LYS A 20 15.18 0.32 -31.81
CA LYS A 20 14.04 -0.47 -32.29
C LYS A 20 14.44 -1.17 -33.58
N LEU A 21 14.24 -2.49 -33.66
CA LEU A 21 14.31 -3.19 -34.94
C LEU A 21 13.09 -2.76 -35.76
N SER A 22 13.36 -2.15 -36.91
CA SER A 22 12.37 -1.81 -37.93
C SER A 22 12.73 -2.50 -39.23
N ASP A 23 11.73 -2.67 -40.10
CA ASP A 23 11.90 -3.26 -41.42
C ASP A 23 12.80 -2.39 -42.33
N ASP A 24 12.95 -1.11 -41.99
CA ASP A 24 13.69 -0.11 -42.75
C ASP A 24 15.22 -0.22 -42.59
N GLU A 25 15.71 -1.26 -41.90
CA GLU A 25 17.12 -1.57 -41.55
C GLU A 25 17.90 -0.48 -40.79
N ARG A 26 17.33 0.72 -40.65
CA ARG A 26 17.94 1.83 -39.93
C ARG A 26 17.53 1.76 -38.46
N ALA A 27 18.46 1.26 -37.65
CA ALA A 27 18.31 1.26 -36.21
C ALA A 27 18.70 2.64 -35.66
N TYR A 28 17.71 3.41 -35.22
CA TYR A 28 17.94 4.70 -34.56
C TYR A 28 17.95 4.52 -33.05
N LYS A 29 18.81 5.30 -32.39
CA LYS A 29 18.77 5.47 -30.94
C LYS A 29 17.41 6.04 -30.55
N ILE A 30 16.73 5.39 -29.61
CA ILE A 30 15.46 5.83 -29.06
C ILE A 30 15.58 6.00 -27.55
N GLU A 31 14.66 6.80 -26.99
CA GLU A 31 14.43 6.82 -25.56
C GLU A 31 13.99 5.45 -25.04
N PRO A 32 14.31 5.11 -23.77
CA PRO A 32 13.84 3.89 -23.15
C PRO A 32 12.32 3.73 -23.33
N PRO A 33 11.83 2.56 -23.81
CA PRO A 33 10.40 2.33 -23.94
C PRO A 33 9.67 2.56 -22.62
N LYS A 34 8.56 3.33 -22.61
CA LYS A 34 7.82 3.69 -21.37
C LYS A 34 7.43 2.49 -20.49
N ILE A 35 7.28 1.31 -21.10
CA ILE A 35 6.98 0.06 -20.41
C ILE A 35 8.09 -0.37 -19.43
N MET A 36 9.31 0.14 -19.59
CA MET A 36 10.44 -0.13 -18.70
C MET A 36 10.20 0.33 -17.26
N GLU A 37 9.41 1.39 -17.03
CA GLU A 37 9.05 1.82 -15.67
C GLU A 37 8.27 0.75 -14.90
N TRP A 38 7.46 -0.03 -15.62
CA TRP A 38 6.72 -1.14 -15.03
C TRP A 38 7.63 -2.35 -14.81
N ILE A 39 8.43 -2.70 -15.82
CA ILE A 39 9.35 -3.85 -15.79
C ILE A 39 10.38 -3.72 -14.66
N ASN A 40 11.00 -2.54 -14.50
CA ASN A 40 12.04 -2.27 -13.52
C ASN A 40 11.60 -2.43 -12.05
N ARG A 41 10.29 -2.57 -11.78
CA ARG A 41 9.78 -2.91 -10.44
C ARG A 41 10.00 -4.38 -10.09
N TYR A 42 10.12 -5.24 -11.10
CA TYR A 42 10.17 -6.70 -10.95
C TYR A 42 11.53 -7.29 -11.29
N VAL A 43 12.34 -6.61 -12.11
CA VAL A 43 13.65 -7.10 -12.54
C VAL A 43 14.75 -6.12 -12.18
N GLN A 44 15.96 -6.67 -12.04
CA GLN A 44 17.16 -5.91 -11.71
C GLN A 44 18.09 -5.84 -12.91
N LYS A 45 18.90 -4.79 -12.94
CA LYS A 45 19.83 -4.53 -14.04
C LYS A 45 21.10 -5.38 -13.96
N ASP A 46 21.47 -5.84 -12.76
CA ASP A 46 22.79 -6.43 -12.49
C ASP A 46 22.82 -7.96 -12.62
N ALA A 47 21.70 -8.58 -12.97
CA ALA A 47 21.59 -10.02 -13.11
C ALA A 47 20.70 -10.38 -14.30
N HIS A 48 20.93 -11.57 -14.86
CA HIS A 48 20.04 -12.13 -15.87
C HIS A 48 18.63 -12.22 -15.29
N SER A 49 17.67 -11.64 -16.01
CA SER A 49 16.27 -11.65 -15.63
C SER A 49 15.40 -11.86 -16.86
N VAL A 50 14.29 -12.56 -16.66
CA VAL A 50 13.23 -12.77 -17.65
C VAL A 50 11.93 -12.24 -17.07
N PHE A 51 11.26 -11.38 -17.82
CA PHE A 51 9.95 -10.84 -17.45
C PHE A 51 8.97 -11.09 -18.60
N ILE A 52 7.80 -11.63 -18.27
CA ILE A 52 6.64 -11.67 -19.16
C ILE A 52 5.47 -11.00 -18.45
N GLY A 53 4.91 -9.99 -19.08
CA GLY A 53 3.72 -9.29 -18.59
C GLY A 53 2.72 -9.09 -19.71
N ARG A 54 1.43 -8.99 -19.35
CA ARG A 54 0.38 -8.57 -20.27
C ARG A 54 -0.14 -7.21 -19.85
N LYS A 55 -0.13 -6.26 -20.79
CA LYS A 55 -0.65 -4.92 -20.58
C LYS A 55 -1.40 -4.46 -21.83
N ASP A 56 -2.62 -3.99 -21.65
CA ASP A 56 -3.48 -3.49 -22.75
C ASP A 56 -3.65 -4.55 -23.85
N ASN A 57 -3.88 -5.81 -23.45
CA ASN A 57 -3.92 -7.01 -24.31
C ASN A 57 -2.64 -7.33 -25.09
N LYS A 58 -1.54 -6.59 -24.90
CA LYS A 58 -0.25 -6.88 -25.51
C LYS A 58 0.60 -7.69 -24.55
N LEU A 59 1.26 -8.71 -25.08
CA LEU A 59 2.22 -9.50 -24.33
C LEU A 59 3.60 -8.88 -24.47
N ILE A 60 4.30 -8.73 -23.36
CA ILE A 60 5.59 -8.05 -23.27
C ILE A 60 6.59 -9.03 -22.69
N LEU A 61 7.69 -9.24 -23.40
CA LEU A 61 8.86 -10.00 -22.96
C LEU A 61 10.01 -9.04 -22.74
N PHE A 62 10.70 -9.15 -21.60
CA PHE A 62 11.98 -8.48 -21.38
C PHE A 62 13.00 -9.48 -20.87
N ILE A 63 14.19 -9.47 -21.47
CA ILE A 63 15.33 -10.31 -21.10
C ILE A 63 16.52 -9.38 -20.90
N SER A 64 17.19 -9.44 -19.75
CA SER A 64 18.31 -8.56 -19.41
C SER A 64 19.63 -9.29 -19.19
N ASN A 65 20.71 -8.50 -19.16
CA ASN A 65 22.05 -8.90 -18.74
C ASN A 65 22.62 -10.07 -19.57
N LEU A 66 22.44 -9.99 -20.89
CA LEU A 66 23.04 -10.92 -21.86
C LEU A 66 24.47 -10.46 -22.15
N GLU A 67 25.44 -11.02 -21.45
CA GLU A 67 26.83 -10.57 -21.52
C GLU A 67 27.48 -10.87 -22.88
N SER A 68 28.15 -9.87 -23.44
CA SER A 68 28.91 -10.03 -24.68
C SER A 68 30.17 -10.86 -24.46
N SER A 69 30.47 -11.71 -25.44
CA SER A 69 31.69 -12.50 -25.48
C SER A 69 32.91 -11.69 -25.94
N LYS A 70 32.70 -10.65 -26.76
CA LYS A 70 33.76 -9.92 -27.47
C LYS A 70 33.77 -8.41 -27.21
N ARG A 71 32.63 -7.83 -26.83
CA ARG A 71 32.49 -6.38 -26.65
C ARG A 71 32.59 -6.01 -25.19
N SER A 72 33.30 -4.93 -24.93
CA SER A 72 33.34 -4.25 -23.64
C SER A 72 32.80 -2.84 -23.76
N ASP A 73 32.18 -2.34 -22.70
CA ASP A 73 31.83 -0.93 -22.57
C ASP A 73 33.09 -0.04 -22.44
N TYR A 74 32.89 1.28 -22.43
CA TYR A 74 34.00 2.24 -22.38
C TYR A 74 34.87 2.16 -21.11
N VAL A 75 34.37 1.52 -20.03
CA VAL A 75 35.12 1.30 -18.79
C VAL A 75 35.77 -0.09 -18.72
N GLY A 76 35.68 -0.88 -19.80
CA GLY A 76 36.32 -2.18 -19.92
C GLY A 76 35.52 -3.37 -19.37
N ARG A 77 34.29 -3.16 -18.88
CA ARG A 77 33.40 -4.26 -18.47
C ARG A 77 32.79 -4.89 -19.72
N LYS A 78 32.45 -6.18 -19.67
CA LYS A 78 31.69 -6.80 -20.78
C LYS A 78 30.39 -6.03 -21.04
N ALA A 79 30.11 -5.77 -22.32
CA ALA A 79 28.85 -5.15 -22.73
C ALA A 79 27.68 -6.09 -22.37
N ARG A 80 26.54 -5.53 -21.97
CA ARG A 80 25.35 -6.29 -21.53
C ARG A 80 24.15 -5.95 -22.39
N ASN A 81 23.71 -6.91 -23.18
CA ASN A 81 22.57 -6.69 -24.05
C ASN A 81 21.26 -6.94 -23.29
N SER A 82 20.21 -6.22 -23.68
CA SER A 82 18.84 -6.51 -23.23
C SER A 82 17.90 -6.51 -24.42
N ILE A 83 16.85 -7.33 -24.34
CA ILE A 83 15.83 -7.49 -25.38
C ILE A 83 14.48 -7.16 -24.78
N LEU A 84 13.68 -6.38 -25.50
CA LEU A 84 12.28 -6.16 -25.20
C LEU A 84 11.46 -6.51 -26.46
N CYS A 85 10.52 -7.43 -26.34
CA CYS A 85 9.59 -7.78 -27.40
C CYS A 85 8.16 -7.45 -26.97
N VAL A 86 7.35 -6.95 -27.90
CA VAL A 86 5.92 -6.68 -27.71
C VAL A 86 5.12 -7.42 -28.78
N ALA A 87 4.36 -8.42 -28.34
CA ALA A 87 3.51 -9.25 -29.17
C ALA A 87 2.04 -8.78 -29.15
N LYS A 88 1.40 -8.87 -30.31
CA LYS A 88 0.03 -8.41 -30.58
C LYS A 88 -0.92 -9.55 -30.97
N ASN A 89 -0.40 -10.72 -31.34
CA ASN A 89 -1.18 -11.86 -31.80
C ASN A 89 -0.61 -13.20 -31.26
N GLN A 90 -1.24 -14.32 -31.64
CA GLN A 90 -0.88 -15.65 -31.14
C GLN A 90 0.47 -16.18 -31.67
N GLU A 91 0.80 -15.88 -32.93
CA GLU A 91 2.09 -16.26 -33.54
C GLU A 91 3.24 -15.56 -32.81
N GLU A 92 3.09 -14.25 -32.56
CA GLU A 92 4.05 -13.47 -31.79
C GLU A 92 4.11 -13.88 -30.31
N GLU A 93 3.00 -14.33 -29.73
CA GLU A 93 3.00 -14.94 -28.39
C GLU A 93 3.86 -16.22 -28.37
N PHE A 94 3.83 -17.05 -29.41
CA PHE A 94 4.73 -18.20 -29.52
C PHE A 94 6.19 -17.78 -29.55
N LEU A 95 6.55 -16.76 -30.34
CA LEU A 95 7.92 -16.25 -30.37
C LEU A 95 8.38 -15.72 -29.00
N ILE A 96 7.51 -15.04 -28.25
CA ILE A 96 7.81 -14.63 -26.88
C ILE A 96 8.09 -15.85 -25.98
N ARG A 97 7.24 -16.88 -26.06
CA ARG A 97 7.40 -18.10 -25.25
C ARG A 97 8.71 -18.81 -25.60
N TYR A 98 9.02 -18.92 -26.89
CA TYR A 98 10.26 -19.50 -27.39
C TYR A 98 11.49 -18.75 -26.85
N LEU A 99 11.57 -17.43 -27.07
CA LEU A 99 12.70 -16.62 -26.60
C LEU A 99 12.89 -16.71 -25.08
N ALA A 100 11.79 -16.63 -24.31
CA ALA A 100 11.84 -16.75 -22.87
C ALA A 100 12.37 -18.13 -22.44
N ALA A 101 11.85 -19.21 -23.02
CA ALA A 101 12.26 -20.56 -22.68
C ALA A 101 13.72 -20.84 -23.07
N SER A 102 14.14 -20.45 -24.28
CA SER A 102 15.54 -20.58 -24.70
C SER A 102 16.51 -19.84 -23.77
N SER A 103 16.12 -18.66 -23.27
CA SER A 103 16.95 -17.91 -22.32
C SER A 103 17.06 -18.57 -20.93
N LEU A 104 16.11 -19.42 -20.56
CA LEU A 104 16.07 -20.14 -19.28
C LEU A 104 16.70 -21.54 -19.35
N GLU A 105 16.62 -22.19 -20.50
CA GLU A 105 17.14 -23.55 -20.69
C GLU A 105 18.66 -23.57 -20.85
N ASP A 106 19.20 -22.72 -21.73
CA ASP A 106 20.64 -22.58 -21.95
C ASP A 106 20.98 -21.10 -22.20
N ILE A 107 21.24 -20.39 -21.11
CA ILE A 107 21.53 -18.96 -21.15
C ILE A 107 22.79 -18.63 -21.95
N ASP A 108 23.80 -19.51 -21.95
CA ASP A 108 25.07 -19.25 -22.62
C ASP A 108 24.91 -19.36 -24.14
N VAL A 109 24.19 -20.39 -24.62
CA VAL A 109 23.86 -20.55 -26.04
C VAL A 109 22.94 -19.43 -26.52
N PHE A 110 21.91 -19.09 -25.73
CA PHE A 110 21.00 -18.00 -26.06
C PHE A 110 21.73 -16.66 -26.13
N THR A 111 22.51 -16.33 -25.10
CA THR A 111 23.31 -15.10 -25.03
C THR A 111 24.28 -15.01 -26.20
N SER A 112 24.98 -16.10 -26.51
CA SER A 112 25.91 -16.15 -27.65
C SER A 112 25.22 -15.93 -28.99
N SER A 113 23.99 -16.42 -29.15
CA SER A 113 23.20 -16.24 -30.37
C SER A 113 22.80 -14.77 -30.55
N ILE A 114 22.36 -14.12 -29.47
CA ILE A 114 22.04 -12.68 -29.48
C ILE A 114 23.29 -11.83 -29.68
N ASP A 115 24.38 -12.11 -28.98
CA ASP A 115 25.62 -11.32 -29.06
C ASP A 115 26.20 -11.30 -30.47
N LYS A 116 26.11 -12.40 -31.23
CA LYS A 116 26.53 -12.47 -32.64
C LYS A 116 25.76 -11.51 -33.55
N THR A 117 24.54 -11.15 -33.19
CA THR A 117 23.74 -10.19 -33.95
C THR A 117 24.12 -8.74 -33.66
N ILE A 118 24.98 -8.46 -32.68
CA ILE A 118 25.27 -7.09 -32.24
C ILE A 118 26.77 -6.81 -32.37
N ALA A 119 27.11 -5.85 -33.22
CA ALA A 119 28.46 -5.35 -33.38
C ALA A 119 28.58 -3.90 -32.92
N PHE A 120 29.82 -3.42 -32.73
CA PHE A 120 30.05 -1.99 -32.56
C PHE A 120 29.65 -1.24 -33.83
N GLY A 121 28.98 -0.11 -33.63
CA GLY A 121 28.50 0.75 -34.70
C GLY A 121 29.43 1.93 -34.95
N GLY A 122 28.99 2.81 -35.86
CA GLY A 122 29.62 4.10 -36.09
C GLY A 122 29.39 5.08 -34.93
N ASN A 123 29.90 6.30 -35.09
CA ASN A 123 29.96 7.30 -34.03
C ASN A 123 28.59 7.66 -33.42
N GLU A 124 27.50 7.61 -34.20
CA GLU A 124 26.18 8.10 -33.78
C GLU A 124 25.35 7.08 -32.97
N SER A 125 25.41 5.79 -33.33
CA SER A 125 24.54 4.75 -32.74
C SER A 125 25.22 3.92 -31.65
N GLY A 126 26.56 3.90 -31.61
CA GLY A 126 27.38 3.10 -30.68
C GLY A 126 27.44 1.61 -31.02
N PHE A 127 26.31 1.04 -31.46
CA PHE A 127 26.20 -0.35 -31.91
C PHE A 127 25.32 -0.45 -33.16
N VAL A 128 25.46 -1.57 -33.87
CA VAL A 128 24.63 -1.98 -35.01
C VAL A 128 24.12 -3.39 -34.78
N ILE A 129 22.94 -3.67 -35.31
CA ILE A 129 22.29 -4.97 -35.22
C ILE A 129 22.30 -5.58 -36.61
N ASP A 130 22.71 -6.83 -36.75
CA ASP A 130 22.50 -7.62 -37.96
C ASP A 130 21.06 -8.16 -37.94
N HIS A 131 20.16 -7.44 -38.62
CA HIS A 131 18.74 -7.78 -38.66
C HIS A 131 18.53 -9.18 -39.23
N GLN A 132 19.24 -9.56 -40.28
CA GLN A 132 19.08 -10.86 -40.93
C GLN A 132 19.46 -12.00 -39.96
N GLN A 133 20.58 -11.88 -39.25
CA GLN A 133 20.95 -12.87 -38.23
C GLN A 133 19.96 -12.88 -37.06
N PHE A 134 19.44 -11.73 -36.65
CA PHE A 134 18.45 -11.67 -35.58
C PHE A 134 17.14 -12.36 -35.97
N TYR A 135 16.62 -12.11 -37.18
CA TYR A 135 15.39 -12.76 -37.64
C TYR A 135 15.55 -14.27 -37.83
N LYS A 136 16.76 -14.78 -38.13
CA LYS A 136 17.02 -16.23 -38.12
C LYS A 136 16.83 -16.89 -36.75
N ILE A 137 17.03 -16.15 -35.66
CA ILE A 137 16.76 -16.65 -34.30
C ILE A 137 15.24 -16.82 -34.10
N LEU A 138 14.45 -15.97 -34.75
CA LEU A 138 12.98 -16.00 -34.69
C LEU A 138 12.35 -16.94 -35.71
N ASP A 139 13.13 -17.47 -36.66
CA ASP A 139 12.67 -18.40 -37.69
C ASP A 139 12.44 -19.78 -37.09
N GLN A 140 11.31 -19.91 -36.40
CA GLN A 140 10.89 -21.11 -35.69
C GLN A 140 9.71 -21.77 -36.40
N ASP A 141 9.68 -23.09 -36.37
CA ASP A 141 8.56 -23.85 -36.92
C ASP A 141 7.29 -23.65 -36.07
N LEU A 142 6.33 -22.91 -36.64
CA LEU A 142 5.04 -22.59 -36.03
C LEU A 142 3.98 -23.70 -36.23
N SER A 143 4.33 -24.81 -36.90
CA SER A 143 3.40 -25.91 -37.18
C SER A 143 2.78 -26.54 -35.92
N ASN A 144 3.46 -26.43 -34.78
CA ASN A 144 3.03 -26.97 -33.48
C ASN A 144 2.22 -26.00 -32.60
N LEU A 145 1.60 -24.95 -33.17
CA LEU A 145 0.71 -24.00 -32.46
C LEU A 145 -0.62 -24.61 -31.94
N GLY A 146 -0.70 -25.93 -31.76
CA GLY A 146 -1.91 -26.68 -31.41
C GLY A 146 -2.63 -26.22 -30.14
N ALA A 147 -3.67 -26.95 -29.75
CA ALA A 147 -4.51 -26.63 -28.60
C ALA A 147 -3.80 -26.83 -27.25
N LEU A 148 -2.86 -25.92 -26.95
CA LEU A 148 -2.13 -25.86 -25.69
C LEU A 148 -3.08 -25.46 -24.55
N LYS A 149 -2.93 -26.12 -23.40
CA LYS A 149 -3.71 -25.82 -22.19
C LYS A 149 -3.06 -24.69 -21.39
N THR A 150 -3.88 -23.96 -20.64
CA THR A 150 -3.42 -22.96 -19.68
C THR A 150 -3.60 -23.50 -18.26
N ASN A 151 -2.57 -23.42 -17.44
CA ASN A 151 -2.66 -23.62 -16.01
C ASN A 151 -2.73 -22.26 -15.31
N ASN A 152 -3.82 -21.95 -14.60
CA ASN A 152 -3.98 -20.65 -13.94
C ASN A 152 -3.42 -20.58 -12.51
N ILE A 153 -2.92 -21.70 -11.98
CA ILE A 153 -2.34 -21.74 -10.63
C ILE A 153 -1.06 -20.92 -10.61
N CYS A 154 -0.97 -19.98 -9.67
CA CYS A 154 0.24 -19.18 -9.46
C CYS A 154 1.24 -19.96 -8.61
N LYS A 155 2.50 -19.97 -9.04
CA LYS A 155 3.60 -20.67 -8.36
C LYS A 155 4.81 -19.75 -8.24
N ILE A 156 5.50 -19.85 -7.10
CA ILE A 156 6.80 -19.22 -6.90
C ILE A 156 7.81 -20.28 -6.48
N GLY A 157 9.09 -20.05 -6.71
CA GLY A 157 10.15 -20.98 -6.35
C GLY A 157 11.51 -20.31 -6.33
N LYS A 158 12.52 -21.03 -5.83
CA LYS A 158 13.90 -20.59 -5.90
C LYS A 158 14.35 -20.45 -7.35
N ASN A 159 15.12 -19.41 -7.65
CA ASN A 159 15.79 -19.30 -8.94
C ASN A 159 16.97 -20.31 -9.01
N SER A 160 16.67 -21.56 -9.39
CA SER A 160 17.65 -22.64 -9.58
C SER A 160 17.58 -23.19 -11.02
N PRO A 161 18.65 -23.83 -11.52
CA PRO A 161 18.65 -24.41 -12.87
C PRO A 161 17.49 -25.38 -13.11
N GLU A 162 17.16 -26.23 -12.12
CA GLU A 162 16.08 -27.22 -12.25
C GLU A 162 14.72 -26.54 -12.45
N LEU A 163 14.43 -25.51 -11.65
CA LEU A 163 13.16 -24.77 -11.76
C LEU A 163 13.12 -23.86 -13.00
N GLN A 164 14.27 -23.39 -13.50
CA GLN A 164 14.36 -22.69 -14.78
C GLN A 164 14.05 -23.63 -15.95
N THR A 165 14.61 -24.84 -15.97
CA THR A 165 14.31 -25.87 -16.97
C THR A 165 12.85 -26.28 -16.93
N ASP A 166 12.29 -26.53 -15.74
CA ASP A 166 10.86 -26.80 -15.56
C ASP A 166 9.98 -25.66 -16.12
N LEU A 167 10.37 -24.41 -15.85
CA LEU A 167 9.66 -23.23 -16.32
C LEU A 167 9.77 -23.07 -17.85
N ALA A 168 10.95 -23.27 -18.42
CA ALA A 168 11.18 -23.22 -19.86
C ALA A 168 10.28 -24.24 -20.58
N ASN A 169 10.27 -25.47 -20.09
CA ASN A 169 9.39 -26.54 -20.58
C ASN A 169 7.91 -26.17 -20.44
N GLU A 170 7.48 -25.61 -19.31
CA GLU A 170 6.09 -25.21 -19.12
C GLU A 170 5.67 -24.07 -20.06
N ILE A 171 6.54 -23.07 -20.27
CA ILE A 171 6.28 -21.93 -21.15
C ILE A 171 6.15 -22.37 -22.61
N LEU A 172 7.01 -23.26 -23.09
CA LEU A 172 6.95 -23.80 -24.45
C LEU A 172 5.66 -24.61 -24.68
N ASN A 173 5.32 -25.48 -23.72
CA ASN A 173 4.26 -26.47 -23.87
C ASN A 173 2.89 -26.04 -23.32
N SER A 174 2.74 -24.78 -22.89
CA SER A 174 1.47 -24.24 -22.35
C SER A 174 1.15 -22.87 -22.92
N ARG A 175 -0.14 -22.52 -22.95
CA ARG A 175 -0.56 -21.13 -23.21
C ARG A 175 -0.33 -20.29 -21.97
N LEU A 176 0.15 -19.05 -22.18
CA LEU A 176 0.23 -18.08 -21.10
C LEU A 176 -1.17 -17.69 -20.64
N PRO A 177 -1.36 -17.40 -19.33
CA PRO A 177 -2.65 -16.93 -18.83
C PRO A 177 -3.14 -15.68 -19.57
N GLN A 178 -4.40 -15.69 -20.00
CA GLN A 178 -5.08 -14.56 -20.63
C GLN A 178 -5.61 -13.59 -19.56
N LYS A 179 -4.71 -13.08 -18.72
CA LYS A 179 -4.99 -12.08 -17.69
C LYS A 179 -4.01 -10.92 -17.80
N GLU A 180 -4.48 -9.72 -17.49
CA GLU A 180 -3.64 -8.54 -17.34
C GLU A 180 -2.70 -8.68 -16.13
N GLY A 181 -1.54 -8.01 -16.21
CA GLY A 181 -0.54 -7.99 -15.16
C GLY A 181 0.67 -8.87 -15.44
N VAL A 182 1.41 -9.20 -14.37
CA VAL A 182 2.67 -9.93 -14.47
C VAL A 182 2.44 -11.44 -14.53
N LEU A 183 3.03 -12.09 -15.52
CA LEU A 183 2.87 -13.52 -15.76
C LEU A 183 4.11 -14.28 -15.32
N VAL A 184 5.29 -13.93 -15.84
CA VAL A 184 6.54 -14.60 -15.50
C VAL A 184 7.54 -13.58 -14.99
N VAL A 185 8.23 -13.90 -13.90
CA VAL A 185 9.40 -13.15 -13.41
C VAL A 185 10.45 -14.15 -12.98
N VAL A 186 11.61 -14.10 -13.60
CA VAL A 186 12.82 -14.79 -13.15
C VAL A 186 13.86 -13.72 -12.87
N THR A 187 14.37 -13.67 -11.65
CA THR A 187 15.31 -12.63 -11.23
C THR A 187 16.13 -13.08 -10.03
N HIS A 188 17.13 -12.30 -9.64
CA HIS A 188 18.00 -12.67 -8.52
C HIS A 188 17.42 -12.19 -7.19
N TYR A 189 17.28 -10.87 -6.96
CA TYR A 189 16.95 -10.32 -5.64
C TYR A 189 15.53 -9.71 -5.54
N GLN A 190 14.46 -10.50 -5.62
CA GLN A 190 13.09 -10.01 -5.40
C GLN A 190 12.40 -10.65 -4.20
N ASP A 191 11.71 -9.82 -3.41
CA ASP A 191 11.00 -10.29 -2.22
C ASP A 191 9.83 -11.22 -2.65
N PRO A 192 9.75 -12.45 -2.11
CA PRO A 192 8.62 -13.36 -2.35
C PRO A 192 7.25 -12.72 -2.09
N LYS A 193 7.15 -11.73 -1.19
CA LYS A 193 5.92 -10.97 -0.92
C LYS A 193 5.43 -10.22 -2.17
N LEU A 194 6.33 -9.59 -2.92
CA LEU A 194 5.98 -8.87 -4.15
C LEU A 194 5.28 -9.80 -5.15
N PHE A 195 5.80 -11.03 -5.32
CA PHE A 195 5.20 -12.01 -6.22
C PHE A 195 3.80 -12.44 -5.78
N LYS A 196 3.58 -12.59 -4.47
CA LYS A 196 2.28 -12.96 -3.89
C LYS A 196 1.25 -11.83 -4.06
N GLU A 197 1.63 -10.60 -3.72
CA GLU A 197 0.78 -9.41 -3.83
C GLU A 197 0.37 -9.13 -5.28
N THR A 198 1.32 -9.28 -6.20
CA THR A 198 1.10 -9.02 -7.64
C THR A 198 0.53 -10.22 -8.39
N LYS A 199 0.32 -11.35 -7.70
CA LYS A 199 -0.26 -12.59 -8.24
C LYS A 199 0.46 -13.07 -9.50
N VAL A 200 1.79 -13.03 -9.48
CA VAL A 200 2.66 -13.51 -10.56
C VAL A 200 2.33 -14.99 -10.82
N TRP A 201 2.17 -15.35 -12.09
CA TRP A 201 1.87 -16.73 -12.45
C TRP A 201 3.07 -17.66 -12.20
N ARG A 202 4.27 -17.31 -12.65
CA ARG A 202 5.52 -18.02 -12.36
C ARG A 202 6.58 -17.03 -11.87
N GLY A 203 6.97 -17.12 -10.60
CA GLY A 203 7.98 -16.25 -9.99
C GLY A 203 9.18 -17.04 -9.49
N LEU A 204 10.37 -16.79 -10.03
CA LEU A 204 11.62 -17.35 -9.54
C LEU A 204 12.50 -16.25 -8.96
N SER A 205 12.94 -16.41 -7.71
CA SER A 205 13.92 -15.52 -7.07
C SER A 205 14.94 -16.31 -6.25
N ALA A 206 16.19 -15.84 -6.21
CA ALA A 206 17.21 -16.41 -5.34
C ALA A 206 16.91 -16.20 -3.84
N LEU A 207 16.02 -15.26 -3.48
CA LEU A 207 15.60 -15.03 -2.10
C LEU A 207 14.57 -16.04 -1.59
N ILE A 208 14.03 -16.90 -2.47
CA ILE A 208 13.18 -18.02 -2.06
C ILE A 208 14.09 -19.21 -1.69
N THR A 209 13.92 -19.74 -0.49
CA THR A 209 14.78 -20.80 0.06
C THR A 209 14.40 -22.18 -0.43
N GLU A 210 13.14 -22.40 -0.76
CA GLU A 210 12.62 -23.71 -1.12
C GLU A 210 12.98 -24.09 -2.55
N ASN A 211 13.60 -25.27 -2.71
CA ASN A 211 14.02 -25.80 -4.02
C ASN A 211 12.86 -26.37 -4.85
N SER A 212 11.60 -26.17 -4.45
CA SER A 212 10.42 -26.69 -5.14
C SER A 212 9.37 -25.60 -5.31
N TRP A 213 8.48 -25.81 -6.28
CA TRP A 213 7.38 -24.89 -6.55
C TRP A 213 6.41 -24.78 -5.36
N GLN A 214 6.25 -23.57 -4.85
CA GLN A 214 5.24 -23.21 -3.87
C GLN A 214 4.00 -22.65 -4.57
N LYS A 215 2.84 -23.22 -4.29
CA LYS A 215 1.57 -22.66 -4.75
C LYS A 215 1.28 -21.39 -3.96
N VAL A 216 1.00 -20.29 -4.66
CA VAL A 216 0.51 -19.07 -4.02
C VAL A 216 -0.99 -19.26 -3.78
N SER A 217 -1.37 -19.58 -2.55
CA SER A 217 -2.78 -19.63 -2.17
C SER A 217 -3.36 -18.24 -2.38
N GLN A 218 -4.44 -18.16 -3.17
CA GLN A 218 -5.23 -16.95 -3.28
C GLN A 218 -6.00 -16.80 -1.97
N GLN A 219 -5.33 -16.36 -0.89
CA GLN A 219 -6.06 -15.84 0.26
C GLN A 219 -6.81 -14.62 -0.23
N SER A 220 -8.10 -14.82 -0.46
CA SER A 220 -8.99 -13.79 -0.92
C SER A 220 -8.91 -12.62 0.06
N THR A 221 -8.62 -11.43 -0.49
CA THR A 221 -8.78 -10.13 0.18
C THR A 221 -10.24 -9.86 0.60
N LEU A 222 -11.13 -10.84 0.47
CA LEU A 222 -12.47 -10.83 1.06
C LEU A 222 -12.41 -10.57 2.56
N TYR A 223 -11.46 -11.15 3.30
CA TYR A 223 -11.42 -11.00 4.76
C TYR A 223 -11.25 -9.54 5.22
N THR A 224 -10.50 -8.72 4.48
CA THR A 224 -10.35 -7.29 4.82
C THR A 224 -11.61 -6.47 4.50
N LEU A 225 -12.30 -6.78 3.40
CA LEU A 225 -13.58 -6.12 3.07
C LEU A 225 -14.69 -6.52 4.05
N PHE A 226 -14.75 -7.79 4.45
CA PHE A 226 -15.68 -8.25 5.48
C PHE A 226 -15.35 -7.68 6.85
N ALA A 227 -14.07 -7.57 7.24
CA ALA A 227 -13.67 -6.98 8.52
C ALA A 227 -13.97 -5.47 8.59
N VAL A 228 -13.74 -4.71 7.52
CA VAL A 228 -14.09 -3.28 7.49
C VAL A 228 -15.61 -3.09 7.45
N GLY A 229 -16.33 -3.94 6.69
CA GLY A 229 -17.79 -3.94 6.64
C GLY A 229 -18.45 -4.27 7.98
N THR A 230 -17.93 -5.25 8.72
CA THR A 230 -18.48 -5.64 10.04
C THR A 230 -18.20 -4.58 11.10
N VAL A 231 -17.01 -3.95 11.09
CA VAL A 231 -16.72 -2.82 12.00
C VAL A 231 -17.61 -1.62 11.69
N GLY A 232 -17.81 -1.29 10.40
CA GLY A 232 -18.73 -0.22 9.99
C GLY A 232 -20.19 -0.48 10.40
N LEU A 233 -20.67 -1.72 10.24
CA LEU A 233 -22.01 -2.13 10.64
C LEU A 233 -22.19 -2.08 12.17
N LEU A 234 -21.19 -2.54 12.93
CA LEU A 234 -21.22 -2.46 14.40
C LEU A 234 -21.27 -1.01 14.88
N LEU A 235 -20.50 -0.11 14.27
CA LEU A 235 -20.54 1.31 14.60
C LEU A 235 -21.90 1.95 14.29
N LEU A 236 -22.55 1.55 13.18
CA LEU A 236 -23.91 1.99 12.85
C LEU A 236 -24.93 1.49 13.88
N ILE A 237 -24.84 0.23 14.31
CA ILE A 237 -25.70 -0.33 15.36
C ILE A 237 -25.50 0.42 16.67
N VAL A 238 -24.25 0.65 17.09
CA VAL A 238 -23.94 1.42 18.31
C VAL A 238 -24.50 2.84 18.22
N TRP A 239 -24.31 3.52 17.08
CA TRP A 239 -24.87 4.86 16.87
C TRP A 239 -26.40 4.86 16.96
N PHE A 240 -27.06 3.87 16.36
CA PHE A 240 -28.52 3.74 16.40
C PHE A 240 -29.05 3.47 17.82
N VAL A 241 -28.35 2.62 18.59
CA VAL A 241 -28.68 2.36 20.00
C VAL A 241 -28.53 3.63 20.83
N VAL A 242 -27.43 4.38 20.67
CA VAL A 242 -27.23 5.67 21.38
C VAL A 242 -28.33 6.66 21.02
N LYS A 243 -28.68 6.79 19.73
CA LYS A 243 -29.78 7.63 19.24
C LYS A 243 -31.15 7.23 19.80
N SER A 244 -31.36 5.93 20.02
CA SER A 244 -32.62 5.39 20.56
C SER A 244 -32.75 5.60 22.07
N PHE A 245 -31.63 5.80 22.78
CA PHE A 245 -31.57 6.13 24.21
C PHE A 245 -31.58 7.64 24.49
N GLU A 246 -31.57 8.50 23.47
CA GLU A 246 -32.03 9.88 23.58
C GLU A 246 -33.56 9.86 23.83
N LEU A 247 -33.95 9.51 25.05
CA LEU A 247 -35.30 9.69 25.53
C LEU A 247 -35.67 11.17 25.27
N PRO A 248 -36.86 11.46 24.72
CA PRO A 248 -37.34 12.82 24.67
C PRO A 248 -37.45 13.27 26.13
N ILE A 249 -36.50 14.09 26.57
CA ILE A 249 -36.67 14.88 27.77
C ILE A 249 -37.88 15.76 27.44
N LYS A 250 -39.06 15.31 27.90
CA LYS A 250 -40.27 16.13 27.87
C LYS A 250 -39.86 17.45 28.50
N SER A 251 -39.92 18.50 27.70
CA SER A 251 -39.75 19.88 28.15
C SER A 251 -40.75 20.12 29.28
N GLY A 252 -40.30 19.91 30.51
CA GLY A 252 -40.98 20.36 31.70
C GLY A 252 -41.07 21.88 31.63
N ASN A 253 -42.27 22.39 31.86
CA ASN A 253 -42.58 23.81 31.87
C ASN A 253 -41.52 24.60 32.63
N TYR A 254 -40.84 25.51 31.93
CA TYR A 254 -40.04 26.54 32.56
C TYR A 254 -41.00 27.50 33.28
N ILE A 255 -40.87 27.63 34.60
CA ILE A 255 -41.53 28.69 35.36
C ILE A 255 -40.83 29.99 34.97
N LYS A 256 -41.53 30.85 34.23
CA LYS A 256 -41.14 32.22 33.97
C LYS A 256 -41.42 33.03 35.25
N LEU A 257 -40.40 33.30 36.06
CA LEU A 257 -40.51 34.27 37.15
C LEU A 257 -40.56 35.68 36.52
N LEU A 258 -41.68 36.37 36.76
CA LEU A 258 -41.88 37.76 36.42
C LEU A 258 -41.15 38.64 37.45
N GLU A 259 -40.28 39.52 36.97
CA GLU A 259 -39.81 40.68 37.74
C GLU A 259 -40.97 41.66 37.94
N GLY A 260 -41.19 42.07 39.18
CA GLY A 260 -42.10 43.14 39.56
C GLY A 260 -41.51 43.96 40.68
N ASN A 261 -40.80 45.03 40.28
CA ASN A 261 -40.45 46.25 41.01
C ASN A 261 -40.40 46.21 42.54
N GLY A 262 -39.18 46.11 43.07
CA GLY A 262 -38.88 46.34 44.49
C GLY A 262 -37.51 45.75 44.84
N SER A 263 -36.47 46.57 44.67
CA SER A 263 -35.12 46.46 45.24
C SER A 263 -34.80 45.22 46.13
N GLU A 264 -34.31 44.14 45.54
CA GLU A 264 -33.37 43.18 46.17
C GLU A 264 -32.50 42.54 45.08
N SER A 265 -31.30 43.11 44.85
CA SER A 265 -30.30 42.54 43.95
C SER A 265 -29.37 41.60 44.72
N ILE A 266 -29.19 40.38 44.20
CA ILE A 266 -28.19 39.43 44.69
C ILE A 266 -26.82 39.92 44.21
N PHE A 267 -25.95 40.33 45.11
CA PHE A 267 -24.56 40.70 44.80
C PHE A 267 -23.64 39.49 45.00
N LEU A 268 -22.86 39.16 43.98
CA LEU A 268 -21.70 38.27 44.10
C LEU A 268 -20.46 39.16 44.28
N TYR A 269 -19.81 39.12 45.44
CA TYR A 269 -18.53 39.78 45.66
C TYR A 269 -17.38 38.78 45.44
N ASN A 270 -16.45 39.13 44.57
CA ASN A 270 -15.07 38.64 44.61
C ASN A 270 -14.20 39.87 44.86
N GLU A 271 -13.40 39.87 45.93
CA GLU A 271 -12.41 40.94 46.12
C GLU A 271 -11.32 40.85 45.01
N PRO A 272 -11.02 41.95 44.31
CA PRO A 272 -9.92 41.99 43.35
C PRO A 272 -8.57 42.17 44.05
N ASP A 273 -7.55 41.48 43.52
CA ASP A 273 -6.13 41.72 43.78
C ASP A 273 -5.68 43.00 43.06
N GLN A 274 -4.73 43.75 43.64
CA GLN A 274 -4.22 45.04 43.17
C GLN A 274 -3.60 45.09 41.75
N LYS A 275 -3.60 44.00 40.98
CA LYS A 275 -3.11 44.01 39.59
C LYS A 275 -4.13 43.65 38.49
N GLY A 276 -5.42 43.52 38.81
CA GLY A 276 -6.48 43.56 37.79
C GLY A 276 -6.53 42.39 36.80
N GLU A 277 -5.94 41.23 37.11
CA GLU A 277 -6.15 39.99 36.34
C GLU A 277 -7.14 39.05 37.06
N PRO A 278 -8.03 38.33 36.32
CA PRO A 278 -8.96 37.38 36.93
C PRO A 278 -8.22 36.14 37.45
N LYS A 279 -8.14 35.98 38.78
CA LYS A 279 -7.65 34.74 39.40
C LYS A 279 -8.62 33.58 39.14
N LYS A 280 -8.07 32.40 38.80
CA LYS A 280 -8.78 31.11 38.94
C LYS A 280 -9.31 31.02 40.38
N ALA A 281 -10.62 30.79 40.51
CA ALA A 281 -11.28 30.65 41.81
C ALA A 281 -10.57 29.56 42.64
N SER A 282 -9.90 29.98 43.73
CA SER A 282 -9.46 29.06 44.76
C SER A 282 -10.68 28.54 45.51
N SER A 283 -10.71 27.24 45.71
CA SER A 283 -11.79 26.43 46.28
C SER A 283 -12.22 26.90 47.66
N ASN A 284 -13.18 27.85 47.71
CA ASN A 284 -14.18 28.03 48.77
C ASN A 284 -15.10 29.19 48.35
N THR A 285 -16.09 28.90 47.50
CA THR A 285 -17.18 29.84 47.23
C THR A 285 -18.35 29.48 48.14
N LEU A 286 -18.77 30.43 48.97
CA LEU A 286 -19.97 30.32 49.79
C LEU A 286 -21.19 30.76 48.97
N LEU A 287 -22.21 29.90 48.93
CA LEU A 287 -23.51 30.21 48.34
C LEU A 287 -24.54 30.26 49.47
N LEU A 288 -25.16 31.43 49.64
CA LEU A 288 -26.36 31.58 50.45
C LEU A 288 -27.56 31.43 49.53
N VAL A 289 -28.35 30.39 49.78
CA VAL A 289 -29.61 30.17 49.06
C VAL A 289 -30.74 30.32 50.06
N LYS A 290 -31.70 31.20 49.74
CA LYS A 290 -32.91 31.39 50.53
C LYS A 290 -33.93 30.34 50.11
N GLU A 291 -34.43 29.56 51.06
CA GLU A 291 -35.60 28.71 50.82
C GLU A 291 -36.86 29.44 51.31
N GLN A 292 -38.00 29.22 50.63
CA GLN A 292 -39.26 29.89 50.98
C GLN A 292 -39.70 29.54 52.41
N LYS A 293 -40.07 30.59 53.17
CA LYS A 293 -40.43 30.65 54.60
C LYS A 293 -39.27 30.97 55.57
N ASP A 294 -38.53 32.02 55.24
CA ASP A 294 -37.69 32.83 56.15
C ASP A 294 -36.66 32.10 57.02
N LYS A 295 -36.05 31.04 56.47
CA LYS A 295 -34.81 30.47 57.03
C LYS A 295 -33.70 30.54 55.99
N TRP A 296 -32.55 31.06 56.43
CA TRP A 296 -31.33 31.06 55.64
C TRP A 296 -30.55 29.79 55.92
N ILE A 297 -30.13 29.10 54.86
CA ILE A 297 -29.21 27.98 54.97
C ILE A 297 -27.88 28.42 54.36
N MET A 298 -26.83 28.33 55.18
CA MET A 298 -25.47 28.58 54.73
C MET A 298 -24.91 27.28 54.18
N VAL A 299 -24.51 27.26 52.91
CA VAL A 299 -23.91 26.08 52.29
C VAL A 299 -22.44 26.35 52.03
N GLU A 300 -21.57 25.71 52.80
CA GLU A 300 -20.13 25.71 52.60
C GLU A 300 -19.75 24.53 51.70
N ILE A 301 -19.14 24.82 50.54
CA ILE A 301 -18.71 23.79 49.59
C ILE A 301 -17.24 23.46 49.86
N CYS A 302 -17.00 22.43 50.66
CA CYS A 302 -15.66 21.91 50.91
C CYS A 302 -15.29 20.83 49.89
N ASN A 303 -14.14 20.99 49.22
CA ASN A 303 -13.63 20.00 48.28
C ASN A 303 -12.92 18.87 49.04
N LEU A 304 -13.60 17.73 49.25
CA LEU A 304 -13.07 16.60 50.02
C LEU A 304 -12.51 15.50 49.11
N GLN A 305 -11.18 15.45 48.97
CA GLN A 305 -10.47 14.23 48.56
C GLN A 305 -9.97 13.48 49.80
N LYS A 306 -10.83 12.68 50.46
CA LYS A 306 -10.42 11.47 51.24
C LYS A 306 -11.60 10.69 51.83
N SER A 307 -11.38 9.39 51.95
CA SER A 307 -12.32 8.33 52.34
C SER A 307 -13.08 8.58 53.65
N VAL A 308 -14.41 8.42 53.62
CA VAL A 308 -15.31 8.56 54.78
C VAL A 308 -15.44 7.22 55.52
N LYS A 309 -15.14 7.21 56.83
CA LYS A 309 -15.56 6.16 57.79
C LYS A 309 -16.81 6.65 58.53
N GLU A 310 -17.66 5.69 58.87
CA GLU A 310 -19.03 5.79 59.37
C GLU A 310 -19.27 6.88 60.44
N SER A 311 -20.25 7.74 60.17
CA SER A 311 -20.86 8.69 61.11
C SER A 311 -22.39 8.59 60.97
N LYS A 312 -23.10 8.50 62.10
CA LYS A 312 -24.56 8.29 62.21
C LYS A 312 -25.34 9.62 62.15
N GLU A 313 -25.15 10.40 61.10
CA GLU A 313 -26.01 11.56 60.82
C GLU A 313 -26.76 11.35 59.49
N ARG A 314 -28.02 11.84 59.42
CA ARG A 314 -28.86 11.65 58.23
C ARG A 314 -28.46 12.68 57.17
N TYR A 315 -27.74 12.24 56.15
CA TYR A 315 -27.39 13.07 55.00
C TYR A 315 -28.48 13.01 53.93
N LYS A 316 -28.74 14.14 53.28
CA LYS A 316 -29.58 14.22 52.08
C LYS A 316 -28.68 14.57 50.90
N TRP A 317 -28.56 13.66 49.95
CA TRP A 317 -27.77 13.88 48.74
C TRP A 317 -28.62 14.60 47.70
N ILE A 318 -28.05 15.62 47.05
CA ILE A 318 -28.68 16.33 45.95
C ILE A 318 -27.72 16.24 44.76
N SER A 319 -28.18 15.71 43.63
CA SER A 319 -27.42 15.76 42.37
C SER A 319 -27.55 17.18 41.78
N LEU A 320 -26.42 17.76 41.40
CA LEU A 320 -26.31 19.10 40.81
C LEU A 320 -25.73 18.98 39.40
N ASP A 321 -26.32 18.13 38.57
CA ASP A 321 -25.77 17.77 37.26
C ASP A 321 -25.90 18.87 36.18
N ASN A 322 -26.47 20.05 36.49
CA ASN A 322 -26.75 21.08 35.48
C ASN A 322 -26.04 22.43 35.68
N LEU A 323 -25.10 22.57 36.63
CA LEU A 323 -24.51 23.88 36.92
C LEU A 323 -23.05 24.06 36.49
N ILE A 324 -22.31 22.99 36.16
CA ILE A 324 -20.97 23.14 35.56
C ILE A 324 -20.79 22.05 34.51
N GLY A 325 -20.84 22.44 33.24
CA GLY A 325 -20.63 21.54 32.12
C GLY A 325 -19.20 21.03 32.07
N ASN A 326 -18.89 19.97 32.82
CA ASN A 326 -17.81 19.06 32.45
C ASN A 326 -18.00 17.66 33.03
N LYS A 327 -17.76 16.65 32.18
CA LYS A 327 -18.00 15.23 32.42
C LYS A 327 -16.94 14.64 33.36
N GLN A 328 -17.23 14.61 34.65
CA GLN A 328 -16.73 13.61 35.61
C GLN A 328 -17.55 13.75 36.89
N GLY A 329 -18.27 12.68 37.26
CA GLY A 329 -19.20 12.69 38.39
C GLY A 329 -18.46 12.93 39.71
N VAL A 330 -18.64 14.12 40.28
CA VAL A 330 -18.21 14.46 41.64
C VAL A 330 -19.47 14.55 42.50
N ILE A 331 -19.54 13.73 43.54
CA ILE A 331 -20.63 13.75 44.51
C ILE A 331 -20.22 14.69 45.64
N TYR A 332 -21.03 15.71 45.93
CA TYR A 332 -20.80 16.64 47.02
C TYR A 332 -21.62 16.24 48.26
N GLN A 333 -21.03 16.40 49.44
CA GLN A 333 -21.70 16.19 50.72
C GLN A 333 -22.15 17.54 51.28
N VAL A 334 -23.44 17.67 51.61
CA VAL A 334 -23.98 18.85 52.30
C VAL A 334 -24.14 18.49 53.77
N VAL A 335 -23.62 19.35 54.65
CA VAL A 335 -23.77 19.21 56.11
C VAL A 335 -24.68 20.32 56.59
N GLU A 336 -25.90 20.00 56.99
CA GLU A 336 -26.76 20.95 57.71
C GLU A 336 -26.26 21.08 59.14
N LYS A 337 -25.82 22.29 59.53
CA LYS A 337 -25.65 22.62 60.94
C LYS A 337 -26.80 23.54 61.38
N PRO A 338 -27.51 23.23 62.48
CA PRO A 338 -28.45 24.17 63.05
C PRO A 338 -27.69 25.38 63.58
N ILE A 339 -28.05 26.57 63.11
CA ILE A 339 -27.64 27.83 63.72
C ILE A 339 -28.53 28.03 64.94
N ASN A 340 -27.95 27.91 66.13
CA ASN A 340 -28.61 28.31 67.37
C ASN A 340 -28.21 29.75 67.70
N GLY A 341 -29.19 30.66 67.68
CA GLY A 341 -29.08 32.05 68.14
C GLY A 341 -28.96 33.06 66.99
N CYS A 342 -29.74 34.13 67.09
CA CYS A 342 -29.74 35.30 66.21
C CYS A 342 -28.37 35.98 66.08
#